data_AF-A0A534RQA9-F1
#
_entry.id   AF-A0A534RQA9-F1
#
_cell.length_a   1.000
_cell.length_b   1.000
_cell.length_c   1.000
_cell.angle_alpha   90.00
_cell.angle_beta   90.00
_cell.angle_gamma   90.00
#
_symmetry.space_group_name_H-M   'P 1'
#
loop_
_entity.id
_entity.type
_entity.pdbx_description
1 polymer ?
#
loop_
_entity_poly.entity_id
_entity_poly.type
_entity_poly.pdbx_seq_one_letter_code
_entity_poly.pdbx_strand_id
1 'polypeptide(L)'
;AGAGHFKVSGALTLHGVTRPVVLDVEGPTPEIKDPWGKTRAGAQATAKIDRKDFGIAWNQTLDAGGVAVGDEVTITIDVEATKRAAGGAAETSARKTSAVEKQ
;
A
#
# COMPACT_ATOMS: atom_id res chain seq x y z
N ALA A 1 -6.43 5.53 17.09
CA ALA A 1 -6.20 4.09 17.28
C ALA A 1 -5.35 3.90 18.55
N GLY A 2 -5.43 2.74 19.21
CA GLY A 2 -4.68 2.45 20.43
C GLY A 2 -3.17 2.27 20.19
N ALA A 3 -2.40 1.99 21.24
CA ALA A 3 -0.98 1.71 21.10
C ALA A 3 -0.74 0.51 20.16
N GLY A 4 0.17 0.64 19.19
CA GLY A 4 0.48 -0.41 18.21
C GLY A 4 -0.55 -0.59 17.08
N HIS A 5 -1.56 0.27 17.02
CA HIS A 5 -2.53 0.30 15.93
C HIS A 5 -2.57 1.68 15.28
N PHE A 6 -2.55 1.73 13.95
CA PHE A 6 -2.53 2.97 13.18
C PHE A 6 -3.56 2.93 12.05
N LYS A 7 -4.07 4.11 11.70
CA LYS A 7 -4.87 4.31 10.49
C LYS A 7 -4.01 5.10 9.51
N VAL A 8 -3.64 4.48 8.39
CA VAL A 8 -2.80 5.11 7.37
C VAL A 8 -3.66 5.41 6.15
N SER A 9 -3.89 6.70 5.89
CA SER A 9 -4.60 7.13 4.68
C SER A 9 -3.63 7.26 3.51
N GLY A 10 -4.01 6.77 2.34
CA GLY A 10 -3.20 6.85 1.13
C GLY A 10 -4.04 6.79 -0.13
N ALA A 11 -3.43 7.11 -1.27
CA ALA A 11 -4.06 6.94 -2.57
C ALA A 11 -3.71 5.55 -3.12
N LEU A 12 -4.72 4.74 -3.41
CA LEU A 12 -4.57 3.47 -4.10
C LEU A 12 -4.98 3.65 -5.55
N THR A 13 -4.13 3.20 -6.47
CA THR A 13 -4.44 3.17 -7.90
C THR A 13 -4.59 1.72 -8.34
N LEU A 14 -5.76 1.38 -8.87
CA LEU A 14 -6.03 0.07 -9.49
C LEU A 14 -6.72 0.31 -10.84
N HIS A 15 -6.28 -0.40 -11.87
CA HIS A 15 -6.84 -0.30 -13.22
C HIS A 15 -6.97 1.16 -13.73
N GLY A 16 -5.96 1.99 -13.46
CA GLY A 16 -5.93 3.41 -13.86
C GLY A 16 -6.83 4.35 -13.06
N VAL A 17 -7.67 3.84 -12.15
CA VAL A 17 -8.51 4.64 -11.26
C VAL A 17 -7.80 4.81 -9.92
N THR A 18 -7.73 6.04 -9.41
CA THR A 18 -7.12 6.35 -8.11
C THR A 18 -8.19 6.74 -7.10
N ARG A 19 -8.17 6.10 -5.92
CA ARG A 19 -9.10 6.37 -4.82
C ARG A 19 -8.35 6.48 -3.49
N PRO A 20 -8.83 7.32 -2.56
CA PRO A 20 -8.32 7.31 -1.20
C PRO A 20 -8.74 6.00 -0.49
N VAL A 21 -7.81 5.35 0.19
CA VAL A 21 -8.05 4.19 1.04
C VAL A 21 -7.41 4.40 2.40
N VAL A 22 -7.95 3.75 3.42
CA VAL A 22 -7.37 3.76 4.77
C VAL A 22 -6.95 2.34 5.11
N LEU A 23 -5.66 2.18 5.40
CA LEU A 23 -5.10 0.94 5.91
C LEU A 23 -5.22 0.91 7.44
N ASP A 24 -5.71 -0.19 7.96
CA ASP A 24 -5.61 -0.59 9.35
C ASP A 24 -4.27 -1.28 9.57
N VAL A 25 -3.36 -0.62 10.27
CA VAL A 25 -1.99 -1.09 10.47
C VAL A 25 -1.81 -1.56 11.91
N GLU A 26 -1.18 -2.71 12.07
CA GLU A 26 -0.74 -3.29 13.34
C GLU A 26 0.79 -3.34 13.39
N GLY A 27 1.35 -2.98 14.53
CA GLY A 27 2.80 -2.80 14.71
C GLY A 27 3.20 -1.32 14.64
N PRO A 28 4.47 -0.99 14.31
CA PRO A 28 5.54 -1.93 14.04
C PRO A 28 5.93 -2.74 15.28
N THR A 29 6.45 -3.96 15.06
CA THR A 29 7.09 -4.74 16.13
C THR A 29 8.30 -3.98 16.70
N PRO A 30 8.72 -4.30 17.94
CA PRO A 30 10.01 -3.83 18.43
C PRO A 30 11.14 -4.15 17.46
N GLU A 31 12.14 -3.26 17.41
CA GLU A 31 13.33 -3.46 16.59
C GLU A 31 14.12 -4.69 17.06
N ILE A 32 14.49 -5.57 16.13
CA ILE A 32 15.34 -6.73 16.39
C ILE A 32 16.65 -6.62 15.59
N LYS A 33 17.75 -7.12 16.15
CA LYS A 33 18.99 -7.33 15.39
C LYS A 33 18.95 -8.71 14.74
N ASP A 34 19.13 -8.76 13.43
CA ASP A 34 19.24 -10.01 12.70
C ASP A 34 20.66 -10.62 12.83
N PRO A 35 20.86 -11.89 12.47
CA PRO A 35 22.18 -12.54 12.48
C PRO A 35 23.25 -11.87 11.60
N TRP A 36 22.85 -11.00 10.67
CA TRP A 36 23.73 -10.26 9.77
C TRP A 36 24.02 -8.83 10.27
N GLY A 37 23.61 -8.50 11.50
CA GLY A 37 23.87 -7.22 12.14
C GLY A 37 22.96 -6.07 11.70
N LYS A 38 21.91 -6.32 10.91
CA LYS A 38 20.92 -5.31 10.53
C LYS A 38 19.81 -5.21 11.56
N THR A 39 19.31 -3.99 11.75
CA THR A 39 18.10 -3.77 12.55
C THR A 39 16.86 -3.94 11.68
N ARG A 40 15.87 -4.68 12.18
CA ARG A 40 14.61 -4.96 11.47
C ARG A 40 13.39 -4.71 12.32
N ALA A 41 12.27 -4.42 11.67
CA ALA A 41 10.95 -4.37 12.29
C ALA A 41 9.89 -4.87 11.28
N GLY A 42 8.82 -5.48 11.80
CA GLY A 42 7.68 -5.95 11.02
C GLY A 42 6.43 -5.13 11.28
N ALA A 43 5.50 -5.10 10.34
CA ALA A 43 4.15 -4.56 10.52
C ALA A 43 3.18 -5.30 9.61
N GLN A 44 1.90 -5.30 9.96
CA GLN A 44 0.83 -5.82 9.12
C GLN A 44 -0.15 -4.70 8.82
N ALA A 45 -0.73 -4.68 7.62
CA ALA A 45 -1.76 -3.74 7.25
C ALA A 45 -2.90 -4.43 6.51
N THR A 46 -4.13 -3.99 6.77
CA THR A 46 -5.32 -4.50 6.09
C THR A 46 -6.19 -3.36 5.57
N ALA A 47 -6.91 -3.60 4.48
CA ALA A 47 -7.98 -2.72 4.03
C ALA A 47 -9.04 -3.52 3.28
N LYS A 48 -10.27 -3.00 3.26
CA LYS A 48 -11.36 -3.51 2.45
C LYS A 48 -11.74 -2.47 1.42
N ILE A 49 -11.86 -2.89 0.17
CA ILE A 49 -12.25 -2.02 -0.95
C ILE A 49 -13.37 -2.66 -1.76
N ASP A 50 -14.12 -1.85 -2.51
CA ASP A 50 -15.03 -2.35 -3.55
C ASP A 50 -14.32 -2.30 -4.91
N ARG A 51 -14.23 -3.43 -5.62
CA ARG A 51 -13.58 -3.51 -6.93
C ARG A 51 -14.26 -2.66 -8.01
N LYS A 52 -15.57 -2.41 -7.88
CA LYS A 52 -16.34 -1.59 -8.81
C LYS A 52 -15.92 -0.12 -8.75
N ASP A 53 -15.48 0.36 -7.59
CA ASP A 53 -14.99 1.74 -7.41
C ASP A 53 -13.73 2.04 -8.23
N PHE A 54 -13.02 0.99 -8.64
CA PHE A 54 -11.82 1.03 -9.48
C PHE A 54 -12.10 0.64 -10.94
N GLY A 55 -13.38 0.55 -11.34
CA GLY A 55 -13.78 0.20 -12.70
C GLY A 55 -13.72 -1.30 -13.02
N ILE A 56 -13.50 -2.16 -12.03
CA ILE A 56 -13.43 -3.61 -12.20
C ILE A 56 -14.83 -4.19 -11.94
N ALA A 57 -15.74 -4.00 -12.91
CA ALA A 57 -17.16 -4.33 -12.75
C ALA A 57 -17.60 -5.68 -13.35
N TRP A 58 -16.67 -6.46 -13.91
CA TRP A 58 -17.03 -7.74 -14.53
C TRP A 58 -17.76 -8.66 -13.55
N ASN A 59 -18.85 -9.27 -13.99
CA ASN A 59 -19.52 -10.29 -13.23
C ASN A 59 -20.29 -11.23 -14.16
N GLN A 60 -20.50 -12.45 -13.71
CA GLN A 60 -21.33 -13.43 -14.39
C GLN A 60 -22.42 -13.89 -13.42
N THR A 61 -23.66 -13.96 -13.89
CA THR A 61 -24.76 -14.52 -13.10
C THR A 61 -24.64 -16.05 -13.09
N LEU A 62 -24.79 -16.65 -11.91
CA LEU A 62 -24.76 -18.12 -11.76
C LEU A 62 -26.17 -18.70 -11.95
N ASP A 63 -26.26 -19.94 -12.44
CA ASP A 63 -27.53 -20.63 -12.73
C ASP A 63 -28.41 -20.81 -11.47
N ALA A 64 -27.79 -20.87 -10.29
CA ALA A 64 -28.48 -20.97 -8.99
C ALA A 64 -28.91 -19.60 -8.41
N GLY A 65 -28.74 -18.51 -9.17
CA GLY A 65 -28.89 -17.14 -8.69
C GLY A 65 -27.61 -16.62 -8.00
N GLY A 66 -27.49 -15.29 -7.92
CA GLY A 66 -26.32 -14.62 -7.38
C GLY A 66 -25.25 -14.30 -8.44
N VAL A 67 -24.10 -13.81 -7.98
CA VAL A 67 -22.99 -13.34 -8.82
C VAL A 67 -21.73 -14.17 -8.62
N ALA A 68 -20.96 -14.37 -9.69
CA ALA A 68 -19.74 -15.18 -9.68
C ALA A 68 -18.59 -14.55 -8.86
N VAL A 69 -18.51 -13.22 -8.81
CA VAL A 69 -17.43 -12.50 -8.13
C VAL A 69 -18.01 -11.46 -7.17
N GLY A 70 -17.65 -11.59 -5.89
CA GLY A 70 -18.00 -10.61 -4.86
C GLY A 70 -17.38 -9.24 -5.10
N ASP A 71 -18.03 -8.20 -4.60
CA ASP A 71 -17.60 -6.82 -4.83
C ASP A 71 -16.49 -6.38 -3.84
N GLU A 72 -16.57 -6.86 -2.59
CA GLU A 72 -15.58 -6.58 -1.56
C GLU A 72 -14.28 -7.37 -1.79
N VAL A 73 -13.16 -6.66 -1.76
CA VAL A 73 -11.81 -7.22 -1.82
C VAL A 73 -11.09 -6.84 -0.52
N THR A 74 -10.59 -7.83 0.19
CA THR A 74 -9.69 -7.62 1.34
C THR A 74 -8.25 -7.61 0.86
N ILE A 75 -7.54 -6.53 1.17
CA ILE A 75 -6.10 -6.36 0.95
C ILE A 75 -5.40 -6.65 2.27
N THR A 76 -4.42 -7.54 2.24
CA THR A 76 -3.52 -7.83 3.36
C THR A 76 -2.09 -7.56 2.92
N ILE A 77 -1.33 -6.82 3.74
CA ILE A 77 0.05 -6.45 3.49
C ILE A 77 0.87 -6.86 4.71
N ASP A 78 1.85 -7.72 4.49
CA ASP A 78 2.85 -8.06 5.50
C ASP A 78 4.16 -7.36 5.14
N VAL A 79 4.68 -6.55 6.06
CA VAL A 79 5.86 -5.69 5.84
C VAL A 79 6.99 -6.13 6.75
N GLU A 80 8.17 -6.32 6.18
CA GLU A 80 9.44 -6.39 6.90
C GLU A 80 10.35 -5.28 6.38
N ALA A 81 10.82 -4.42 7.29
CA ALA A 81 11.71 -3.31 6.96
C ALA A 81 13.04 -3.46 7.67
N THR A 82 14.13 -3.11 6.98
CA THR A 82 15.47 -2.99 7.57
C THR A 82 15.87 -1.52 7.71
N LYS A 83 16.51 -1.17 8.82
CA LYS A 83 17.04 0.17 9.04
C LYS A 83 18.14 0.45 8.03
N ARG A 84 18.02 1.54 7.27
CA ARG A 84 19.08 1.97 6.35
C ARG A 84 20.32 2.39 7.14
N ALA A 85 21.49 1.94 6.69
CA ALA A 85 22.75 2.50 7.15
C ALA A 85 22.84 3.97 6.70
N ALA A 86 23.37 4.83 7.57
CA ALA A 86 23.58 6.25 7.28
C ALA A 86 24.61 6.39 6.14
N GLY A 87 24.13 6.43 4.89
CA GLY A 87 24.97 6.47 3.68
C GLY A 87 24.22 6.33 2.36
N GLY A 88 22.96 5.87 2.36
CA GLY A 88 22.12 5.84 1.17
C GLY A 88 21.33 7.15 1.00
N ALA A 89 21.92 8.13 0.30
CA ALA A 89 21.30 9.40 -0.02
C ALA A 89 19.91 9.22 -0.66
N ALA A 90 18.99 10.07 -0.24
CA ALA A 90 17.71 10.29 -0.90
C ALA A 90 17.97 10.68 -2.36
N GLU A 91 17.62 9.82 -3.29
CA GLU A 91 17.41 10.22 -4.68
C GLU A 91 16.10 11.02 -4.71
N THR A 92 16.22 12.27 -4.28
CA THR A 92 15.23 13.32 -4.52
C THR A 92 15.01 13.34 -6.03
N SER A 93 13.83 12.90 -6.44
CA SER A 93 13.30 13.07 -7.79
C SER A 93 13.18 14.56 -8.08
N ALA A 94 14.31 15.17 -8.45
CA ALA A 94 14.42 16.53 -8.93
C ALA A 94 13.85 16.52 -10.36
N ARG A 95 12.55 16.81 -10.45
CA ARG A 95 11.87 17.18 -11.68
C ARG A 95 12.63 18.33 -12.34
N LYS A 96 13.54 18.02 -13.27
CA LYS A 96 14.20 18.99 -14.13
C LYS A 96 13.20 19.47 -15.17
N THR A 97 12.32 20.38 -14.78
CA THR A 97 11.58 21.23 -15.73
C THR A 97 12.15 22.63 -15.63
N SER A 98 13.13 22.94 -16.49
CA SER A 98 13.54 24.31 -16.74
C SER A 98 14.09 24.45 -18.16
N ALA A 99 13.37 25.27 -18.92
CA ALA A 99 13.80 26.07 -20.07
C ALA A 99 14.19 25.37 -21.38
N VAL A 100 13.23 25.33 -22.32
CA VAL A 100 13.56 25.61 -23.73
C VAL A 100 13.58 27.13 -23.85
N GLU A 101 14.77 27.71 -24.00
CA GLU A 101 14.94 29.09 -24.42
C GLU A 101 15.79 29.11 -25.69
N LYS A 102 15.31 29.91 -26.64
CA LYS A 102 15.68 30.00 -28.04
C LYS A 102 17.13 30.43 -28.23
N GLN A 103 17.79 29.84 -29.22
CA GLN A 103 18.69 30.54 -30.15
C GLN A 103 18.41 30.02 -31.56
#